data_AF-A0A8T9BRT3-F1
#
_entry.id   AF-A0A8T9BRT3-F1
#
_cell.length_a   1.000
_cell.length_b   1.000
_cell.length_c   1.000
_cell.angle_alpha   90.00
_cell.angle_beta   90.00
_cell.angle_gamma   90.00
#
_symmetry.space_group_name_H-M   'P 1'
#
loop_
_entity.id
_entity.type
_entity.pdbx_description
1 polymer ?
#
loop_
_entity_poly.entity_id
_entity_poly.type
_entity_poly.pdbx_seq_one_letter_code
_entity_poly.pdbx_strand_id
1 'polypeptide(L)'
;IQFAAPPPPIASSVLLERSQETKGVARKKEKWRPTALDGLESRERALQAEVQALLDAQSAGLVQGLGGDRISECGSVSGGSSTPTSHSIRARSESRSGGGGIVPVRQPKRRPVGLRGARRGLLRDMGELAVLKTEGLHILDDEIVRREDILQQVSTWESRIAGAREKLNSHNSHETGESELEREEAAVDNEIQEMEERLQQLRNRKRMLGQQREEAVNKREARLSSYRGALRETEAQVREFLKRPPVLARMSDEDGFYTLHHSRRTLGMAREWWEREAGTLRTKREETSKEKDALEEGAGMWQNAIEAVNTFEDELRAQMAGGEVGKELFRGQIKKMGDVIGVLGGILDQAQERGWNL
;
A
#
# COMPACT_ATOMS: atom_id res chain seq x y z
N ILE A 1 52.33 -28.30 79.44
CA ILE A 1 52.39 -27.49 78.20
C ILE A 1 52.90 -28.37 77.08
N GLN A 2 52.08 -28.62 76.07
CA GLN A 2 52.48 -28.91 74.68
C GLN A 2 51.22 -28.74 73.83
N PHE A 3 51.32 -28.00 72.73
CA PHE A 3 50.16 -27.61 71.90
C PHE A 3 49.92 -28.65 70.81
N ALA A 4 48.66 -29.05 70.61
CA ALA A 4 48.23 -29.76 69.41
C ALA A 4 47.91 -28.74 68.29
N ALA A 5 48.36 -29.01 67.07
CA ALA A 5 48.18 -28.13 65.92
C ALA A 5 46.77 -28.26 65.30
N PRO A 6 46.23 -27.20 64.65
CA PRO A 6 44.93 -27.26 63.98
C PRO A 6 44.96 -28.08 62.68
N PRO A 7 43.84 -28.71 62.28
CA PRO A 7 43.74 -29.46 61.04
C PRO A 7 43.71 -28.55 59.79
N PRO A 8 44.13 -29.04 58.61
CA PRO A 8 44.22 -28.25 57.38
C PRO A 8 42.86 -27.99 56.70
N PRO A 9 42.73 -26.90 55.91
CA PRO A 9 41.50 -26.58 55.18
C PRO A 9 41.32 -27.43 53.91
N ILE A 10 40.11 -27.92 53.68
CA ILE A 10 39.73 -28.62 52.45
C ILE A 10 39.33 -27.57 51.39
N ALA A 11 40.27 -27.22 50.50
CA ALA A 11 39.98 -26.46 49.29
C ALA A 11 39.72 -27.42 48.12
N SER A 12 38.46 -27.69 47.82
CA SER A 12 38.06 -28.54 46.67
C SER A 12 38.07 -27.75 45.36
N SER A 13 39.18 -27.85 44.63
CA SER A 13 39.25 -27.39 43.23
C SER A 13 38.50 -28.37 42.31
N VAL A 14 37.25 -28.06 41.96
CA VAL A 14 36.54 -28.73 40.87
C VAL A 14 36.57 -27.83 39.64
N LEU A 15 37.54 -28.10 38.77
CA LEU A 15 37.55 -27.60 37.39
C LEU A 15 36.37 -28.23 36.64
N LEU A 16 35.26 -27.50 36.53
CA LEU A 16 34.15 -27.93 35.68
C LEU A 16 34.43 -27.52 34.23
N GLU A 17 34.62 -28.53 33.39
CA GLU A 17 35.07 -28.40 32.02
C GLU A 17 34.02 -27.72 31.13
N ARG A 18 34.44 -26.70 30.36
CA ARG A 18 33.56 -25.91 29.48
C ARG A 18 33.16 -26.75 28.26
N SER A 19 32.10 -27.54 28.41
CA SER A 19 31.51 -28.28 27.29
C SER A 19 30.95 -27.33 26.22
N GLN A 20 30.98 -27.79 24.97
CA GLN A 20 31.07 -26.92 23.80
C GLN A 20 29.73 -26.31 23.38
N GLU A 21 29.80 -25.07 22.91
CA GLU A 21 28.69 -24.35 22.28
C GLU A 21 28.21 -25.10 21.03
N THR A 22 27.06 -25.78 21.13
CA THR A 22 26.34 -26.25 19.94
C THR A 22 25.94 -25.03 19.13
N LYS A 23 26.57 -24.85 17.96
CA LYS A 23 26.34 -23.74 17.04
C LYS A 23 24.87 -23.68 16.67
N GLY A 24 24.12 -22.83 17.35
CA GLY A 24 22.73 -22.52 17.00
C GLY A 24 22.71 -22.04 15.57
N VAL A 25 22.07 -22.81 14.68
CA VAL A 25 21.84 -22.41 13.29
C VAL A 25 21.22 -21.03 13.34
N ALA A 26 21.94 -20.04 12.81
CA ALA A 26 21.51 -18.65 12.77
C ALA A 26 20.32 -18.54 11.80
N ARG A 27 19.15 -18.98 12.26
CA ARG A 27 17.86 -18.84 11.60
C ARG A 27 17.63 -17.35 11.52
N LYS A 28 18.02 -16.77 10.38
CA LYS A 28 17.88 -15.34 10.07
C LYS A 28 16.48 -14.95 10.53
N LYS A 29 16.41 -14.05 11.52
CA LYS A 29 15.18 -13.31 11.77
C LYS A 29 14.99 -12.48 10.51
N GLU A 30 14.27 -13.04 9.55
CA GLU A 30 13.74 -12.26 8.44
C GLU A 30 12.82 -11.25 9.09
N LYS A 31 13.40 -10.07 9.27
CA LYS A 31 12.75 -8.89 9.76
C LYS A 31 11.48 -8.76 8.94
N TRP A 32 10.36 -8.67 9.66
CA TRP A 32 9.05 -8.37 9.11
C TRP A 32 9.22 -7.41 7.93
N ARG A 33 8.59 -7.74 6.81
CA ARG A 33 8.61 -6.90 5.60
C ARG A 33 7.29 -6.12 5.47
N PRO A 34 6.93 -5.16 6.36
CA PRO A 34 5.97 -4.11 5.98
C PRO A 34 6.36 -3.49 4.65
N THR A 35 7.66 -3.34 4.40
CA THR A 35 8.28 -2.96 3.13
C THR A 35 7.80 -3.74 1.89
N ALA A 36 7.24 -4.95 2.05
CA ALA A 36 6.63 -5.68 0.94
C ALA A 36 5.21 -5.16 0.64
N LEU A 37 4.37 -4.98 1.67
CA LEU A 37 3.04 -4.37 1.52
C LEU A 37 3.17 -2.88 1.14
N ASP A 38 4.04 -2.12 1.80
CA ASP A 38 4.34 -0.71 1.46
C ASP A 38 4.86 -0.59 0.02
N GLY A 39 5.64 -1.58 -0.44
CA GLY A 39 6.15 -1.68 -1.80
C GLY A 39 5.05 -2.00 -2.82
N LEU A 40 4.13 -2.91 -2.49
CA LEU A 40 2.94 -3.19 -3.29
C LEU A 40 2.01 -1.98 -3.36
N GLU A 41 1.73 -1.29 -2.25
CA GLU A 41 0.93 -0.05 -2.27
C GLU A 41 1.59 1.06 -3.09
N SER A 42 2.92 1.20 -3.01
CA SER A 42 3.65 2.21 -3.79
C SER A 42 3.62 1.89 -5.28
N ARG A 43 3.68 0.60 -5.66
CA ARG A 43 3.57 0.12 -7.04
C ARG A 43 2.14 0.21 -7.56
N GLU A 44 1.15 -0.05 -6.72
CA GLU A 44 -0.27 0.16 -7.01
C GLU A 44 -0.57 1.64 -7.29
N ARG A 45 -0.11 2.56 -6.42
CA ARG A 45 -0.26 4.01 -6.63
C ARG A 45 0.42 4.48 -7.91
N ALA A 46 1.56 3.89 -8.28
CA ALA A 46 2.26 4.19 -9.53
C ALA A 46 1.45 3.74 -10.77
N LEU A 47 0.93 2.52 -10.78
CA LEU A 47 0.10 2.01 -11.89
C LEU A 47 -1.26 2.72 -11.96
N GLN A 48 -1.86 3.11 -10.84
CA GLN A 48 -3.06 3.95 -10.81
C GLN A 48 -2.80 5.33 -11.44
N ALA A 49 -1.63 5.93 -11.19
CA ALA A 49 -1.22 7.18 -11.84
C ALA A 49 -0.91 6.99 -13.34
N GLU A 50 -0.38 5.83 -13.75
CA GLU A 50 -0.15 5.51 -15.16
C GLU A 50 -1.48 5.30 -15.91
N VAL A 51 -2.43 4.55 -15.34
CA VAL A 51 -3.80 4.42 -15.85
C VAL A 51 -4.47 5.79 -15.99
N GLN A 52 -4.36 6.68 -15.00
CA GLN A 52 -4.91 8.03 -15.10
C GLN A 52 -4.23 8.84 -16.22
N ALA A 53 -2.90 8.80 -16.33
CA ALA A 53 -2.18 9.49 -17.39
C ALA A 53 -2.51 8.96 -18.80
N LEU A 54 -2.85 7.67 -18.93
CA LEU A 54 -3.33 7.08 -20.18
C LEU A 54 -4.78 7.47 -20.49
N LEU A 55 -5.65 7.63 -19.49
CA LEU A 55 -6.98 8.22 -19.64
C LEU A 55 -6.91 9.69 -20.07
N ASP A 56 -6.03 10.48 -19.46
CA ASP A 56 -5.80 11.89 -19.78
C ASP A 56 -5.17 12.06 -21.18
N ALA A 57 -4.27 11.15 -21.58
CA ALA A 57 -3.75 11.10 -22.95
C ALA A 57 -4.81 10.67 -23.97
N GLN A 58 -5.75 9.80 -23.58
CA GLN A 58 -6.89 9.42 -24.42
C GLN A 58 -7.89 10.57 -24.57
N SER A 59 -8.21 11.31 -23.51
CA SER A 59 -9.10 12.48 -23.59
C SER A 59 -8.46 13.63 -24.39
N ALA A 60 -7.19 13.93 -24.16
CA ALA A 60 -6.45 14.91 -24.96
C ALA A 60 -6.36 14.50 -26.45
N GLY A 61 -6.16 13.20 -26.73
CA GLY A 61 -6.16 12.66 -28.09
C GLY A 61 -7.52 12.69 -28.79
N LEU A 62 -8.63 12.70 -28.04
CA LEU A 62 -9.98 12.92 -28.57
C LEU A 62 -10.22 14.42 -28.85
N VAL A 63 -9.86 15.29 -27.91
CA VAL A 63 -9.98 16.76 -28.07
C VAL A 63 -9.15 17.28 -29.24
N GLN A 64 -7.92 16.78 -29.41
CA GLN A 64 -7.07 17.14 -30.54
C GLN A 64 -7.54 16.53 -31.87
N GLY A 65 -8.41 15.51 -31.84
CA GLY A 65 -9.08 14.95 -33.02
C GLY A 65 -10.29 15.76 -33.50
N LEU A 66 -10.85 16.63 -32.65
CA LEU A 66 -11.96 17.53 -32.98
C LEU A 66 -11.50 18.90 -33.51
N GLY A 67 -10.22 19.25 -33.28
CA GLY A 67 -9.58 20.46 -33.82
C GLY A 67 -8.92 20.20 -35.19
N GLY A 68 -9.71 20.31 -36.26
CA GLY A 68 -9.27 20.01 -37.62
C GLY A 68 -8.10 20.87 -38.15
N ASP A 69 -7.10 20.15 -38.68
CA ASP A 69 -6.15 20.54 -39.73
C ASP A 69 -5.20 21.74 -39.53
N ARG A 70 -3.89 21.41 -39.46
CA ARG A 70 -2.98 21.82 -40.55
C ARG A 70 -2.03 20.69 -40.92
N ILE A 71 -2.19 20.21 -42.15
CA ILE A 71 -1.14 19.84 -43.09
C ILE A 71 0.08 20.75 -42.83
N SER A 72 1.07 20.23 -42.10
CA SER A 72 2.41 20.76 -42.15
C SER A 72 3.13 20.02 -43.27
N GLU A 73 2.91 20.49 -44.48
CA GLU A 73 3.69 20.14 -45.66
C GLU A 73 5.11 20.71 -45.50
N CYS A 74 5.88 20.08 -44.63
CA CYS A 74 7.32 20.16 -44.59
C CYS A 74 7.83 18.96 -45.41
N GLY A 75 8.07 19.18 -46.70
CA GLY A 75 8.51 18.13 -47.62
C GLY A 75 9.83 17.50 -47.16
N SER A 76 9.75 16.32 -46.55
CA SER A 76 10.92 15.56 -46.11
C SER A 76 11.53 14.76 -47.27
N VAL A 77 12.10 15.50 -48.23
CA VAL A 77 12.99 14.95 -49.26
C VAL A 77 14.40 15.47 -49.01
N SER A 78 15.15 14.78 -48.14
CA SER A 78 16.61 14.75 -48.23
C SER A 78 17.18 13.57 -47.46
N GLY A 79 17.94 12.72 -48.15
CA GLY A 79 18.84 11.75 -47.51
C GLY A 79 20.10 12.44 -46.98
N GLY A 80 20.81 11.74 -46.09
CA GLY A 80 21.95 12.29 -45.34
C GLY A 80 21.83 11.82 -43.88
N SER A 81 22.33 10.65 -43.48
CA SER A 81 23.69 10.15 -43.72
C SER A 81 24.75 11.22 -43.44
N SER A 82 25.11 11.38 -42.17
CA SER A 82 26.43 11.88 -41.76
C SER A 82 26.74 11.44 -40.33
N THR A 83 27.70 10.52 -40.24
CA THR A 83 28.53 10.24 -39.07
C THR A 83 28.99 11.52 -38.35
N PRO A 84 29.03 11.55 -37.01
CA PRO A 84 29.64 12.67 -36.29
C PRO A 84 31.18 12.59 -36.39
N THR A 85 31.74 13.19 -37.44
CA THR A 85 33.19 13.34 -37.60
C THR A 85 33.73 14.37 -36.60
N SER A 86 34.75 13.97 -35.83
CA SER A 86 35.27 14.75 -34.71
C SER A 86 36.41 15.70 -35.13
N HIS A 87 36.12 16.98 -35.35
CA HIS A 87 37.10 18.06 -35.53
C HIS A 87 36.46 19.41 -35.10
N SER A 88 37.18 20.44 -34.62
CA SER A 88 38.55 20.51 -34.08
C SER A 88 38.72 21.83 -33.29
N ILE A 89 39.75 21.91 -32.46
CA ILE A 89 40.10 23.07 -31.63
C ILE A 89 40.39 24.31 -32.50
N ARG A 90 39.84 25.47 -32.12
CA ARG A 90 40.57 26.76 -32.19
C ARG A 90 39.95 27.81 -31.27
N ALA A 91 40.74 28.27 -30.30
CA ALA A 91 40.38 29.38 -29.42
C ALA A 91 40.69 30.73 -30.08
N ARG A 92 39.96 31.77 -29.66
CA ARG A 92 40.52 33.09 -29.35
C ARG A 92 39.69 33.78 -28.28
N SER A 93 40.31 34.71 -27.57
CA SER A 93 40.05 35.05 -26.17
C SER A 93 39.44 36.44 -25.97
N GLU A 94 39.17 36.75 -24.69
CA GLU A 94 38.73 38.04 -24.11
C GLU A 94 37.19 38.24 -24.13
N SER A 95 36.53 38.66 -23.05
CA SER A 95 37.00 39.24 -21.77
C SER A 95 36.26 38.67 -20.53
N ARG A 96 36.79 38.95 -19.33
CA ARG A 96 36.33 38.39 -18.04
C ARG A 96 35.12 39.12 -17.45
N SER A 97 34.10 38.38 -17.03
CA SER A 97 33.29 38.67 -15.82
C SER A 97 32.69 37.37 -15.26
N GLY A 98 32.33 37.34 -13.98
CA GLY A 98 32.10 36.11 -13.21
C GLY A 98 30.77 35.40 -13.48
N GLY A 99 30.77 34.06 -13.34
CA GLY A 99 29.56 33.24 -13.33
C GLY A 99 29.73 31.90 -14.05
N GLY A 100 30.02 30.83 -13.29
CA GLY A 100 30.04 29.46 -13.82
C GLY A 100 28.63 28.95 -14.11
N GLY A 101 28.05 29.35 -15.23
CA GLY A 101 26.71 28.94 -15.65
C GLY A 101 26.66 27.49 -16.12
N ILE A 102 26.09 26.61 -15.30
CA ILE A 102 25.73 25.25 -15.73
C ILE A 102 24.62 25.36 -16.78
N VAL A 103 24.91 25.00 -18.02
CA VAL A 103 23.90 24.95 -19.09
C VAL A 103 22.99 23.74 -18.85
N PRO A 104 21.67 23.91 -18.59
CA PRO A 104 20.79 22.79 -18.31
C PRO A 104 20.54 21.95 -19.57
N VAL A 105 20.80 20.64 -19.47
CA VAL A 105 20.53 19.66 -20.52
C VAL A 105 19.02 19.57 -20.76
N ARG A 106 18.57 19.96 -21.96
CA ARG A 106 17.17 19.83 -22.36
C ARG A 106 16.83 18.35 -22.58
N GLN A 107 15.93 17.80 -21.75
CA GLN A 107 15.41 16.45 -21.95
C GLN A 107 14.58 16.36 -23.24
N PRO A 108 14.62 15.23 -23.97
CA PRO A 108 13.81 15.05 -25.17
C PRO A 108 12.32 15.02 -24.81
N LYS A 109 11.52 15.79 -25.55
CA LYS A 109 10.06 15.80 -25.40
C LYS A 109 9.51 14.39 -25.67
N ARG A 110 8.80 13.80 -24.70
CA ARG A 110 8.09 12.52 -24.91
C ARG A 110 7.02 12.73 -25.98
N ARG A 111 6.93 11.80 -26.94
CA ARG A 111 5.89 11.83 -27.99
C ARG A 111 4.53 11.53 -27.34
N PRO A 112 3.44 12.21 -27.75
CA PRO A 112 2.11 11.91 -27.24
C PRO A 112 1.75 10.45 -27.56
N VAL A 113 1.22 9.73 -26.58
CA VAL A 113 0.79 8.33 -26.75
C VAL A 113 -0.49 8.34 -27.58
N GLY A 114 -0.44 7.78 -28.79
CA GLY A 114 -1.60 7.73 -29.68
C GLY A 114 -2.76 6.91 -29.08
N LEU A 115 -3.99 7.22 -29.48
CA LEU A 115 -5.23 6.69 -28.90
C LEU A 115 -5.28 5.15 -28.75
N ARG A 116 -4.82 4.41 -29.77
CA ARG A 116 -4.71 2.95 -29.73
C ARG A 116 -3.63 2.44 -28.77
N GLY A 117 -2.57 3.21 -28.55
CA GLY A 117 -1.53 2.94 -27.56
C GLY A 117 -2.04 3.14 -26.13
N ALA A 118 -2.77 4.23 -25.88
CA ALA A 118 -3.37 4.52 -24.57
C ALA A 118 -4.35 3.42 -24.14
N ARG A 119 -5.27 3.03 -25.02
CA ARG A 119 -6.22 1.92 -24.79
C ARG A 119 -5.54 0.58 -24.51
N ARG A 120 -4.39 0.31 -25.15
CA ARG A 120 -3.64 -0.95 -24.99
C ARG A 120 -2.75 -0.95 -23.74
N GLY A 121 -2.25 0.21 -23.31
CA GLY A 121 -1.59 0.40 -22.02
C GLY A 121 -2.56 0.21 -20.86
N LEU A 122 -3.73 0.86 -20.92
CA LEU A 122 -4.75 0.75 -19.87
C LEU A 122 -5.19 -0.70 -19.60
N LEU A 123 -5.38 -1.51 -20.65
CA LEU A 123 -5.67 -2.95 -20.56
C LEU A 123 -4.54 -3.76 -19.91
N ARG A 124 -3.28 -3.35 -20.14
CA ARG A 124 -2.10 -3.97 -19.56
C ARG A 124 -1.96 -3.60 -18.08
N ASP A 125 -2.06 -2.31 -17.76
CA ASP A 125 -1.84 -1.79 -16.41
C ASP A 125 -2.95 -2.24 -15.44
N MET A 126 -4.19 -2.40 -15.93
CA MET A 126 -5.26 -3.08 -15.20
C MET A 126 -4.95 -4.57 -14.93
N GLY A 127 -4.30 -5.26 -15.88
CA GLY A 127 -3.84 -6.64 -15.69
C GLY A 127 -2.69 -6.73 -14.67
N GLU A 128 -1.72 -5.83 -14.73
CA GLU A 128 -0.62 -5.76 -13.77
C GLU A 128 -1.13 -5.38 -12.35
N LEU A 129 -2.15 -4.52 -12.24
CA LEU A 129 -2.86 -4.25 -10.98
C LEU A 129 -3.58 -5.48 -10.42
N ALA A 130 -4.23 -6.30 -11.25
CA ALA A 130 -4.89 -7.52 -10.80
C ALA A 130 -3.89 -8.53 -10.21
N VAL A 131 -2.74 -8.71 -10.86
CA VAL A 131 -1.64 -9.56 -10.35
C VAL A 131 -1.13 -9.04 -9.01
N LEU A 132 -0.90 -7.72 -8.87
CA LEU A 132 -0.47 -7.12 -7.59
C LEU A 132 -1.46 -7.33 -6.45
N LYS A 133 -2.78 -7.35 -6.73
CA LYS A 133 -3.78 -7.69 -5.72
C LYS A 133 -3.71 -9.17 -5.31
N THR A 134 -3.43 -10.10 -6.22
CA THR A 134 -3.20 -11.51 -5.86
C THR A 134 -1.92 -11.71 -5.05
N GLU A 135 -0.83 -11.01 -5.39
CA GLU A 135 0.41 -11.00 -4.59
C GLU A 135 0.17 -10.44 -3.17
N GLY A 136 -0.63 -9.37 -3.05
CA GLY A 136 -1.02 -8.79 -1.77
C GLY A 136 -1.87 -9.73 -0.91
N LEU A 137 -2.82 -10.46 -1.52
CA LEU A 137 -3.64 -11.45 -0.82
C LEU A 137 -2.79 -12.60 -0.26
N HIS A 138 -1.88 -13.18 -1.05
CA HIS A 138 -1.00 -14.25 -0.57
C HIS A 138 -0.14 -13.81 0.63
N ILE A 139 0.37 -12.58 0.65
CA ILE A 139 1.13 -12.05 1.79
C ILE A 139 0.24 -11.91 3.04
N LEU A 140 -1.03 -11.55 2.87
CA LEU A 140 -2.00 -11.47 3.97
C LEU A 140 -2.40 -12.86 4.47
N ASP A 141 -2.62 -13.84 3.59
CA ASP A 141 -2.96 -15.21 3.95
C ASP A 141 -1.82 -15.89 4.73
N ASP A 142 -0.58 -15.80 4.23
CA ASP A 142 0.62 -16.28 4.94
C ASP A 142 0.74 -15.66 6.33
N GLU A 143 0.34 -14.40 6.48
CA GLU A 143 0.39 -13.65 7.73
C GLU A 143 -0.78 -13.97 8.67
N ILE A 144 -1.95 -14.34 8.14
CA ILE A 144 -3.09 -14.87 8.90
C ILE A 144 -2.73 -16.23 9.49
N VAL A 145 -2.23 -17.18 8.68
CA VAL A 145 -1.80 -18.51 9.14
C VAL A 145 -0.75 -18.40 10.25
N ARG A 146 0.25 -17.53 10.09
CA ARG A 146 1.27 -17.29 11.13
C ARG A 146 0.69 -16.73 12.44
N ARG A 147 -0.44 -16.03 12.41
CA ARG A 147 -1.14 -15.55 13.62
C ARG A 147 -2.06 -16.59 14.22
N GLU A 148 -2.68 -17.43 13.39
CA GLU A 148 -3.44 -18.60 13.85
C GLU A 148 -2.55 -19.61 14.58
N ASP A 149 -1.36 -19.91 14.06
CA ASP A 149 -0.33 -20.72 14.74
C ASP A 149 0.02 -20.15 16.13
N ILE A 150 0.16 -18.83 16.24
CA ILE A 150 0.43 -18.16 17.53
C ILE A 150 -0.78 -18.26 18.46
N LEU A 151 -2.01 -18.12 17.96
CA LEU A 151 -3.23 -18.28 18.75
C LEU A 151 -3.41 -19.72 19.26
N GLN A 152 -3.06 -20.74 18.45
CA GLN A 152 -3.04 -22.14 18.90
C GLN A 152 -1.96 -22.38 19.99
N GLN A 153 -0.78 -21.76 19.88
CA GLN A 153 0.23 -21.81 20.93
C GLN A 153 -0.25 -21.14 22.23
N VAL A 154 -0.99 -20.03 22.13
CA VAL A 154 -1.59 -19.36 23.30
C VAL A 154 -2.66 -20.25 23.95
N SER A 155 -3.58 -20.83 23.20
CA SER A 155 -4.67 -21.67 23.76
C SER A 155 -4.14 -22.95 24.42
N THR A 156 -3.09 -23.58 23.86
CA THR A 156 -2.42 -24.71 24.52
C THR A 156 -1.71 -24.31 25.81
N TRP A 157 -1.15 -23.10 25.92
CA TRP A 157 -0.63 -22.58 27.19
C TRP A 157 -1.74 -22.29 28.20
N GLU A 158 -2.88 -21.74 27.77
CA GLU A 158 -4.04 -21.49 28.62
C GLU A 158 -4.61 -22.79 29.21
N SER A 159 -4.79 -23.82 28.38
CA SER A 159 -5.22 -25.16 28.82
C SER A 159 -4.25 -25.75 29.86
N ARG A 160 -2.93 -25.64 29.63
CA ARG A 160 -1.91 -26.10 30.59
C ARG A 160 -1.92 -25.31 31.90
N ILE A 161 -2.23 -24.01 31.87
CA ILE A 161 -2.37 -23.17 33.07
C ILE A 161 -3.65 -23.54 33.84
N ALA A 162 -4.77 -23.80 33.15
CA ALA A 162 -6.01 -24.25 33.78
C ALA A 162 -5.83 -25.61 34.49
N GLY A 163 -5.29 -26.62 33.79
CA GLY A 163 -5.03 -27.94 34.38
C GLY A 163 -3.98 -27.94 35.49
N ALA A 164 -3.07 -26.96 35.52
CA ALA A 164 -2.14 -26.77 36.64
C ALA A 164 -2.81 -26.13 37.87
N ARG A 165 -3.79 -25.24 37.67
CA ARG A 165 -4.57 -24.62 38.76
C ARG A 165 -5.52 -25.60 39.43
N GLU A 166 -6.16 -26.47 38.66
CA GLU A 166 -7.07 -27.47 39.19
C GLU A 166 -6.35 -28.49 40.10
N LYS A 167 -5.17 -28.95 39.67
CA LYS A 167 -4.27 -29.81 40.48
C LYS A 167 -3.70 -29.11 41.71
N LEU A 168 -3.68 -27.77 41.75
CA LEU A 168 -3.22 -26.99 42.91
C LEU A 168 -4.31 -26.91 44.00
N ASN A 169 -5.58 -26.94 43.62
CA ASN A 169 -6.71 -26.88 44.56
C ASN A 169 -6.99 -28.22 45.26
N SER A 170 -6.60 -29.35 44.67
CA SER A 170 -6.91 -30.70 45.19
C SER A 170 -6.00 -31.22 46.31
N HIS A 171 -5.15 -30.38 46.92
CA HIS A 171 -4.03 -30.82 47.76
C HIS A 171 -3.92 -30.13 49.14
N ASN A 172 -5.04 -29.60 49.69
CA ASN A 172 -5.06 -28.84 50.95
C ASN A 172 -6.09 -29.41 51.97
N SER A 173 -5.90 -30.62 52.51
CA SER A 173 -6.79 -31.15 53.57
C SER A 173 -6.15 -32.21 54.49
N HIS A 174 -6.39 -32.07 55.80
CA HIS A 174 -6.13 -32.97 56.96
C HIS A 174 -4.71 -33.21 57.51
N GLU A 175 -4.52 -32.99 58.83
CA GLU A 175 -3.65 -33.73 59.80
C GLU A 175 -4.06 -33.43 61.28
N THR A 176 -3.78 -34.34 62.24
CA THR A 176 -3.79 -34.13 63.73
C THR A 176 -3.11 -35.30 64.51
N GLY A 177 -2.30 -35.01 65.55
CA GLY A 177 -2.16 -35.84 66.79
C GLY A 177 -0.75 -36.37 67.19
N GLU A 178 -0.33 -36.13 68.44
CA GLU A 178 1.00 -36.46 69.04
C GLU A 178 0.87 -37.37 70.30
N SER A 179 1.90 -38.19 70.64
CA SER A 179 2.41 -38.56 72.00
C SER A 179 3.09 -39.95 72.18
N GLU A 180 4.40 -40.02 72.47
CA GLU A 180 5.10 -41.09 73.22
C GLU A 180 6.51 -40.67 73.78
N LEU A 181 6.47 -39.74 74.75
CA LEU A 181 7.50 -38.76 75.19
C LEU A 181 8.94 -39.18 75.61
N GLU A 182 9.35 -40.45 75.53
CA GLU A 182 10.75 -40.88 75.83
C GLU A 182 11.34 -41.86 74.81
N ARG A 183 10.50 -42.51 73.99
CA ARG A 183 10.96 -42.79 72.61
C ARG A 183 11.32 -41.48 71.96
N GLU A 184 10.50 -40.44 72.20
CA GLU A 184 10.71 -39.01 71.97
C GLU A 184 11.77 -38.36 72.93
N GLU A 185 12.79 -39.10 73.39
CA GLU A 185 14.11 -38.48 73.71
C GLU A 185 15.03 -38.66 72.49
N ALA A 186 15.46 -39.90 72.21
CA ALA A 186 16.21 -40.24 71.01
C ALA A 186 15.40 -39.99 69.71
N ALA A 187 14.08 -40.06 69.77
CA ALA A 187 13.19 -39.64 68.69
C ALA A 187 12.90 -38.14 68.70
N VAL A 188 13.17 -37.37 69.78
CA VAL A 188 13.27 -35.91 69.66
C VAL A 188 14.58 -35.52 68.99
N ASP A 189 15.70 -36.20 69.22
CA ASP A 189 16.93 -35.95 68.46
C ASP A 189 16.80 -36.34 66.98
N ASN A 190 16.16 -37.48 66.68
CA ASN A 190 15.82 -37.85 65.30
C ASN A 190 14.74 -36.95 64.71
N GLU A 191 13.73 -36.52 65.47
CA GLU A 191 12.71 -35.56 65.02
C GLU A 191 13.31 -34.17 64.81
N ILE A 192 14.27 -33.73 65.62
CA ILE A 192 15.03 -32.49 65.39
C ILE A 192 15.79 -32.62 64.08
N GLN A 193 16.46 -33.74 63.80
CA GLN A 193 17.13 -33.95 62.52
C GLN A 193 16.14 -34.00 61.35
N GLU A 194 15.03 -34.75 61.46
CA GLU A 194 13.95 -34.77 60.47
C GLU A 194 13.33 -33.38 60.26
N MET A 195 13.15 -32.60 61.33
CA MET A 195 12.57 -31.26 61.30
C MET A 195 13.56 -30.23 60.77
N GLU A 196 14.86 -30.38 61.02
CA GLU A 196 15.91 -29.59 60.38
C GLU A 196 16.02 -29.91 58.89
N GLU A 197 15.94 -31.18 58.49
CA GLU A 197 15.86 -31.59 57.10
C GLU A 197 14.59 -31.05 56.41
N ARG A 198 13.42 -31.23 57.03
CA ARG A 198 12.15 -30.63 56.57
C ARG A 198 12.27 -29.11 56.48
N LEU A 199 12.94 -28.44 57.41
CA LEU A 199 13.14 -26.99 57.41
C LEU A 199 14.12 -26.55 56.32
N GLN A 200 15.17 -27.31 56.02
CA GLN A 200 16.04 -27.08 54.86
C GLN A 200 15.29 -27.30 53.54
N GLN A 201 14.49 -28.35 53.43
CA GLN A 201 13.61 -28.61 52.29
C GLN A 201 12.59 -27.47 52.10
N LEU A 202 11.97 -26.97 53.19
CA LEU A 202 11.05 -25.83 53.17
C LEU A 202 11.76 -24.50 52.84
N ARG A 203 12.99 -24.27 53.31
CA ARG A 203 13.82 -23.11 52.91
C ARG A 203 14.16 -23.15 51.42
N ASN A 204 14.52 -24.32 50.89
CA ASN A 204 14.77 -24.51 49.47
C ASN A 204 13.48 -24.33 48.63
N ARG A 205 12.35 -24.91 49.07
CA ARG A 205 11.03 -24.72 48.47
C ARG A 205 10.61 -23.24 48.50
N LYS A 206 10.83 -22.52 49.60
CA LYS A 206 10.60 -21.07 49.70
C LYS A 206 11.45 -20.28 48.70
N ARG A 207 12.73 -20.66 48.50
CA ARG A 207 13.62 -20.04 47.51
C ARG A 207 13.12 -20.30 46.08
N MET A 208 12.74 -21.53 45.74
CA MET A 208 12.16 -21.86 44.42
C MET A 208 10.83 -21.13 44.19
N LEU A 209 9.95 -21.05 45.19
CA LEU A 209 8.69 -20.30 45.11
C LEU A 209 8.93 -18.78 44.96
N GLY A 210 10.01 -18.25 45.56
CA GLY A 210 10.48 -16.88 45.35
C GLY A 210 10.90 -16.64 43.90
N GLN A 211 11.76 -17.51 43.36
CA GLN A 211 12.20 -17.46 41.96
C GLN A 211 11.02 -17.60 40.99
N GLN A 212 10.08 -18.52 41.24
CA GLN A 212 8.86 -18.67 40.43
C GLN A 212 7.96 -17.43 40.50
N ARG A 213 7.87 -16.75 41.65
CA ARG A 213 7.17 -15.47 41.80
C ARG A 213 7.85 -14.37 40.99
N GLU A 214 9.17 -14.22 41.11
CA GLU A 214 9.96 -13.25 40.35
C GLU A 214 9.87 -13.50 38.84
N GLU A 215 9.98 -14.75 38.40
CA GLU A 215 9.74 -15.13 37.01
C GLU A 215 8.32 -14.78 36.53
N ALA A 216 7.29 -15.01 37.34
CA ALA A 216 5.91 -14.68 36.98
C ALA A 216 5.70 -13.16 36.87
N VAL A 217 6.32 -12.38 37.77
CA VAL A 217 6.34 -10.90 37.71
C VAL A 217 7.10 -10.45 36.46
N ASN A 218 8.31 -10.93 36.23
CA ASN A 218 9.13 -10.59 35.06
C ASN A 218 8.43 -10.96 33.74
N LYS A 219 7.74 -12.10 33.66
CA LYS A 219 6.92 -12.50 32.50
C LYS A 219 5.73 -11.55 32.30
N ARG A 220 5.07 -11.10 33.38
CA ARG A 220 4.00 -10.10 33.33
C ARG A 220 4.53 -8.73 32.89
N GLU A 221 5.63 -8.28 33.45
CA GLU A 221 6.25 -6.98 33.15
C GLU A 221 6.83 -6.93 31.73
N ALA A 222 7.44 -8.01 31.24
CA ALA A 222 7.87 -8.14 29.85
C ALA A 222 6.67 -8.04 28.90
N ARG A 223 5.56 -8.74 29.17
CA ARG A 223 4.31 -8.63 28.38
C ARG A 223 3.75 -7.21 28.41
N LEU A 224 3.62 -6.60 29.60
CA LEU A 224 3.17 -5.22 29.75
C LEU A 224 4.08 -4.21 29.03
N SER A 225 5.40 -4.46 29.02
CA SER A 225 6.37 -3.62 28.30
C SER A 225 6.25 -3.81 26.79
N SER A 226 5.97 -5.02 26.31
CA SER A 226 5.66 -5.29 24.90
C SER A 226 4.37 -4.58 24.47
N TYR A 227 3.30 -4.63 25.27
CA TYR A 227 2.05 -3.94 24.95
C TYR A 227 2.19 -2.41 25.02
N ARG A 228 2.93 -1.87 26.00
CA ARG A 228 3.28 -0.43 26.07
C ARG A 228 4.19 0.00 24.91
N GLY A 229 5.05 -0.89 24.42
CA GLY A 229 5.86 -0.69 23.22
C GLY A 229 4.99 -0.59 21.98
N ALA A 230 4.13 -1.58 21.75
CA ALA A 230 3.19 -1.60 20.63
C ALA A 230 2.24 -0.39 20.65
N LEU A 231 1.73 0.03 21.81
CA LEU A 231 0.91 1.23 21.94
C LEU A 231 1.68 2.49 21.55
N ARG A 232 2.92 2.67 22.03
CA ARG A 232 3.76 3.81 21.64
C ARG A 232 4.11 3.81 20.15
N GLU A 233 4.27 2.63 19.55
CA GLU A 233 4.53 2.46 18.13
C GLU A 233 3.30 2.85 17.30
N THR A 234 2.10 2.38 17.64
CA THR A 234 0.87 2.80 16.95
C THR A 234 0.58 4.29 17.17
N GLU A 235 0.79 4.84 18.37
CA GLU A 235 0.72 6.29 18.62
C GLU A 235 1.77 7.09 17.83
N ALA A 236 2.95 6.52 17.56
CA ALA A 236 3.96 7.15 16.72
C ALA A 236 3.55 7.12 15.23
N GLN A 237 3.05 5.98 14.74
CA GLN A 237 2.50 5.83 13.39
C GLN A 237 1.33 6.79 13.15
N VAL A 238 0.38 6.89 14.09
CA VAL A 238 -0.74 7.84 14.05
C VAL A 238 -0.24 9.29 14.03
N ARG A 239 0.74 9.65 14.86
CA ARG A 239 1.32 11.00 14.85
C ARG A 239 2.08 11.32 13.56
N GLU A 240 2.75 10.34 12.94
CA GLU A 240 3.40 10.56 11.64
C GLU A 240 2.35 10.68 10.52
N PHE A 241 1.32 9.83 10.50
CA PHE A 241 0.19 9.94 9.56
C PHE A 241 -0.54 11.29 9.66
N LEU A 242 -0.80 11.79 10.87
CA LEU A 242 -1.45 13.09 11.07
C LEU A 242 -0.55 14.29 10.70
N LYS A 243 0.79 14.13 10.76
CA LYS A 243 1.76 15.12 10.27
C LYS A 243 1.90 15.07 8.75
N ARG A 244 1.99 13.86 8.19
CA ARG A 244 2.26 13.53 6.79
C ARG A 244 1.25 12.50 6.30
N PRO A 245 0.11 12.96 5.78
CA PRO A 245 -0.86 12.09 5.14
C PRO A 245 -0.23 11.45 3.90
N PRO A 246 -0.52 10.16 3.58
CA PRO A 246 0.05 9.47 2.43
C PRO A 246 -0.42 10.04 1.09
N VAL A 247 -1.53 10.77 1.09
CA VAL A 247 -2.03 11.53 -0.06
C VAL A 247 -2.25 12.97 0.41
N LEU A 248 -1.53 13.91 -0.18
CA LEU A 248 -1.80 15.34 0.03
C LEU A 248 -3.13 15.67 -0.62
N ALA A 249 -4.10 16.09 0.20
CA ALA A 249 -5.39 16.59 -0.23
C ALA A 249 -5.21 17.84 -1.09
N ARG A 250 -5.16 17.66 -2.41
CA ARG A 250 -4.95 18.73 -3.40
C ARG A 250 -6.26 19.16 -4.09
N MET A 251 -7.39 18.57 -3.69
CA MET A 251 -8.66 18.61 -4.42
C MET A 251 -9.76 19.38 -3.66
N SER A 252 -9.46 19.87 -2.47
CA SER A 252 -10.40 20.60 -1.61
C SER A 252 -9.70 21.86 -1.08
N ASP A 253 -9.98 23.00 -1.70
CA ASP A 253 -9.50 24.34 -1.28
C ASP A 253 -10.27 24.89 -0.07
N GLU A 254 -11.33 24.20 0.37
CA GLU A 254 -12.03 24.44 1.63
C GLU A 254 -11.08 24.39 2.83
N ASP A 255 -11.37 25.14 3.90
CA ASP A 255 -10.61 25.26 5.17
C ASP A 255 -10.58 23.96 6.02
N GLY A 256 -10.34 22.82 5.39
CA GLY A 256 -10.41 21.49 5.97
C GLY A 256 -9.11 21.08 6.65
N PHE A 257 -9.25 20.48 7.84
CA PHE A 257 -8.37 19.55 8.57
C PHE A 257 -6.83 19.69 8.48
N TYR A 258 -6.26 19.75 7.28
CA TYR A 258 -4.86 20.04 7.03
C TYR A 258 -4.48 21.52 7.20
N THR A 259 -5.44 22.45 7.16
CA THR A 259 -5.22 23.85 7.61
C THR A 259 -4.91 23.94 9.11
N LEU A 260 -5.45 23.03 9.92
CA LEU A 260 -5.14 22.93 11.34
C LEU A 260 -3.71 22.46 11.56
N HIS A 261 -3.01 23.06 12.53
CA HIS A 261 -1.69 22.61 12.97
C HIS A 261 -1.72 21.13 13.41
N HIS A 262 -0.68 20.36 13.05
CA HIS A 262 -0.65 18.90 13.23
C HIS A 262 -0.94 18.42 14.66
N SER A 263 -0.63 19.22 15.69
CA SER A 263 -0.90 18.88 17.10
C SER A 263 -2.36 19.03 17.52
N ARG A 264 -3.21 19.67 16.69
CA ARG A 264 -4.67 19.78 16.89
C ARG A 264 -5.45 18.78 16.03
N ARG A 265 -4.80 18.11 15.09
CA ARG A 265 -5.41 17.07 14.25
C ARG A 265 -5.63 15.81 15.06
N THR A 266 -6.80 15.19 14.93
CA THR A 266 -7.14 13.92 15.57
C THR A 266 -7.49 12.87 14.53
N LEU A 267 -7.39 11.59 14.91
CA LEU A 267 -7.71 10.46 14.03
C LEU A 267 -9.19 10.44 13.61
N GLY A 268 -10.10 10.89 14.48
CA GLY A 268 -11.52 11.03 14.17
C GLY A 268 -11.78 12.07 13.08
N MET A 269 -11.23 13.28 13.25
CA MET A 269 -11.31 14.34 12.23
C MET A 269 -10.69 13.91 10.89
N ALA A 270 -9.61 13.13 10.92
CA ALA A 270 -9.02 12.57 9.70
C ALA A 270 -10.02 11.64 8.98
N ARG A 271 -10.67 10.73 9.71
CA ARG A 271 -11.68 9.81 9.17
C ARG A 271 -12.83 10.58 8.52
N GLU A 272 -13.46 11.50 9.25
CA GLU A 272 -14.58 12.30 8.75
C GLU A 272 -14.21 13.12 7.51
N TRP A 273 -12.97 13.61 7.44
CA TRP A 273 -12.46 14.32 6.26
C TRP A 273 -12.30 13.37 5.06
N TRP A 274 -11.66 12.21 5.23
CA TRP A 274 -11.50 11.21 4.17
C TRP A 274 -12.83 10.59 3.70
N GLU A 275 -13.80 10.39 4.59
CA GLU A 275 -15.14 9.91 4.24
C GLU A 275 -15.92 10.92 3.41
N ARG A 276 -15.84 12.22 3.77
CA ARG A 276 -16.44 13.32 2.99
C ARG A 276 -15.79 13.45 1.62
N GLU A 277 -14.46 13.44 1.55
CA GLU A 277 -13.71 13.50 0.28
C GLU A 277 -14.05 12.29 -0.62
N ALA A 278 -14.09 11.08 -0.07
CA ALA A 278 -14.52 9.88 -0.79
C ALA A 278 -15.98 9.98 -1.28
N GLY A 279 -16.85 10.66 -0.54
CA GLY A 279 -18.20 11.01 -0.98
C GLY A 279 -18.21 11.92 -2.22
N THR A 280 -17.48 13.03 -2.18
CA THR A 280 -17.41 13.98 -3.32
C THR A 280 -16.73 13.38 -4.56
N LEU A 281 -15.76 12.47 -4.37
CA LEU A 281 -15.15 11.74 -5.49
C LEU A 281 -16.11 10.71 -6.11
N ARG A 282 -17.04 10.12 -5.33
CA ARG A 282 -18.09 9.24 -5.86
C ARG A 282 -19.11 10.01 -6.69
N THR A 283 -19.60 11.16 -6.21
CA THR A 283 -20.55 11.97 -6.99
C THR A 283 -19.93 12.47 -8.30
N LYS A 284 -18.69 12.99 -8.24
CA LYS A 284 -17.93 13.39 -9.46
C LYS A 284 -17.70 12.22 -10.42
N ARG A 285 -17.50 11.00 -9.92
CA ARG A 285 -17.38 9.78 -10.75
C ARG A 285 -18.71 9.43 -11.43
N GLU A 286 -19.84 9.59 -10.75
CA GLU A 286 -21.17 9.34 -11.32
C GLU A 286 -21.57 10.41 -12.34
N GLU A 287 -21.22 11.68 -12.10
CA GLU A 287 -21.37 12.79 -13.04
C GLU A 287 -20.54 12.54 -14.31
N THR A 288 -19.23 12.32 -14.17
CA THR A 288 -18.34 12.04 -15.32
C THR A 288 -18.67 10.74 -16.06
N SER A 289 -19.28 9.74 -15.41
CA SER A 289 -19.80 8.56 -16.11
C SER A 289 -20.98 8.94 -17.02
N LYS A 290 -21.94 9.73 -16.52
CA LYS A 290 -23.09 10.19 -17.32
C LYS A 290 -22.65 11.09 -18.48
N GLU A 291 -21.68 11.97 -18.25
CA GLU A 291 -21.07 12.79 -19.31
C GLU A 291 -20.38 11.92 -20.36
N LYS A 292 -19.62 10.90 -19.94
CA LYS A 292 -18.99 9.95 -20.86
C LYS A 292 -20.02 9.22 -21.72
N ASP A 293 -21.07 8.69 -21.11
CA ASP A 293 -22.08 7.90 -21.82
C ASP A 293 -22.86 8.80 -22.81
N ALA A 294 -23.16 10.04 -22.44
CA ALA A 294 -23.72 11.06 -23.34
C ALA A 294 -22.77 11.41 -24.50
N LEU A 295 -21.46 11.51 -24.26
CA LEU A 295 -20.46 11.77 -25.30
C LEU A 295 -20.28 10.58 -26.26
N GLU A 296 -20.35 9.34 -25.77
CA GLU A 296 -20.29 8.13 -26.62
C GLU A 296 -21.52 8.04 -27.54
N GLU A 297 -22.71 8.33 -27.04
CA GLU A 297 -23.93 8.37 -27.84
C GLU A 297 -23.98 9.58 -28.80
N GLY A 298 -23.56 10.76 -28.35
CA GLY A 298 -23.45 11.97 -29.16
C GLY A 298 -22.45 11.82 -30.33
N ALA A 299 -21.31 11.17 -30.10
CA ALA A 299 -20.34 10.86 -31.15
C ALA A 299 -20.91 9.93 -32.22
N GLY A 300 -21.74 8.96 -31.83
CA GLY A 300 -22.45 8.08 -32.76
C GLY A 300 -23.45 8.84 -33.65
N MET A 301 -24.22 9.76 -33.07
CA MET A 301 -25.15 10.61 -33.84
C MET A 301 -24.41 11.56 -34.79
N TRP A 302 -23.30 12.15 -34.36
CA TRP A 302 -22.47 13.01 -35.21
C TRP A 302 -21.81 12.23 -36.36
N GLN A 303 -21.37 10.99 -36.13
CA GLN A 303 -20.88 10.12 -37.20
C GLN A 303 -21.97 9.87 -38.25
N ASN A 304 -23.20 9.54 -37.83
CA ASN A 304 -24.33 9.34 -38.74
C ASN A 304 -24.66 10.61 -39.56
N ALA A 305 -24.59 11.79 -38.93
CA ALA A 305 -24.77 13.08 -39.59
C ALA A 305 -23.72 13.31 -40.69
N ILE A 306 -22.45 13.02 -40.40
CA ILE A 306 -21.35 13.15 -41.39
C ILE A 306 -21.45 12.10 -42.49
N GLU A 307 -21.85 10.86 -42.20
CA GLU A 307 -22.07 9.85 -43.24
C GLU A 307 -23.19 10.26 -44.20
N ALA A 308 -24.27 10.87 -43.71
CA ALA A 308 -25.34 11.43 -44.54
C ALA A 308 -24.89 12.63 -45.40
N VAL A 309 -24.04 13.51 -44.88
CA VAL A 309 -23.49 14.65 -45.65
C VAL A 309 -22.45 14.19 -46.67
N ASN A 310 -21.50 13.33 -46.28
CA ASN A 310 -20.45 12.82 -47.17
C ASN A 310 -21.03 12.04 -48.35
N THR A 311 -22.02 11.18 -48.11
CA THR A 311 -22.70 10.44 -49.20
C THR A 311 -23.39 11.38 -50.18
N PHE A 312 -24.05 12.44 -49.70
CA PHE A 312 -24.62 13.48 -50.55
C PHE A 312 -23.55 14.28 -51.32
N GLU A 313 -22.43 14.65 -50.68
CA GLU A 313 -21.33 15.35 -51.34
C GLU A 313 -20.62 14.50 -52.40
N ASP A 314 -20.40 13.21 -52.14
CA ASP A 314 -19.79 12.29 -53.09
C ASP A 314 -20.71 12.04 -54.30
N GLU A 315 -22.02 11.90 -54.08
CA GLU A 315 -23.01 11.87 -55.15
C GLU A 315 -23.02 13.17 -55.98
N LEU A 316 -22.96 14.33 -55.32
CA LEU A 316 -22.90 15.64 -55.97
C LEU A 316 -21.62 15.78 -56.80
N ARG A 317 -20.47 15.36 -56.25
CA ARG A 317 -19.15 15.39 -56.90
C ARG A 317 -19.10 14.45 -58.11
N ALA A 318 -19.68 13.26 -58.00
CA ALA A 318 -19.83 12.33 -59.13
C ALA A 318 -20.73 12.89 -60.24
N GLN A 319 -21.85 13.53 -59.89
CA GLN A 319 -22.74 14.17 -60.86
C GLN A 319 -22.08 15.38 -61.56
N MET A 320 -21.36 16.22 -60.82
CA MET A 320 -20.62 17.35 -61.41
C MET A 320 -19.45 16.91 -62.30
N ALA A 321 -18.79 15.80 -61.97
CA ALA A 321 -17.77 15.20 -62.84
C ALA A 321 -18.34 14.60 -64.14
N GLY A 322 -19.64 14.24 -64.16
CA GLY A 322 -20.35 13.71 -65.32
C GLY A 322 -20.77 14.74 -66.37
N GLY A 323 -20.67 16.04 -66.07
CA GLY A 323 -20.90 17.14 -67.03
C GLY A 323 -22.36 17.42 -67.42
N GLU A 324 -23.33 16.64 -66.93
CA GLU A 324 -24.76 16.83 -67.23
C GLU A 324 -25.41 17.81 -66.23
N VAL A 325 -25.56 19.07 -66.64
CA VAL A 325 -26.11 20.15 -65.80
C VAL A 325 -27.52 20.55 -66.26
N GLY A 326 -28.48 19.66 -66.00
CA GLY A 326 -29.90 19.84 -66.36
C GLY A 326 -30.76 20.44 -65.24
N LYS A 327 -31.80 21.21 -65.61
CA LYS A 327 -32.78 21.78 -64.65
C LYS A 327 -33.49 20.72 -63.79
N GLU A 328 -33.65 19.50 -64.31
CA GLU A 328 -34.28 18.39 -63.58
C GLU A 328 -33.34 17.78 -62.53
N LEU A 329 -32.04 17.72 -62.81
CA LEU A 329 -31.02 17.27 -61.85
C LEU A 329 -30.91 18.23 -60.67
N PHE A 330 -30.90 19.55 -60.90
CA PHE A 330 -30.99 20.53 -59.81
C PHE A 330 -32.26 20.35 -58.97
N ARG A 331 -33.40 20.01 -59.59
CA ARG A 331 -34.66 19.76 -58.88
C ARG A 331 -34.62 18.46 -58.06
N GLY A 332 -33.84 17.47 -58.50
CA GLY A 332 -33.53 16.26 -57.74
C GLY A 332 -32.56 16.53 -56.58
N GLN A 333 -31.52 17.33 -56.80
CA GLN A 333 -30.54 17.73 -55.78
C GLN A 333 -31.19 18.56 -54.67
N ILE A 334 -32.09 19.49 -54.98
CA ILE A 334 -32.86 20.25 -53.97
C ILE A 334 -33.74 19.32 -53.12
N LYS A 335 -34.29 18.24 -53.69
CA LYS A 335 -35.01 17.22 -52.91
C LYS A 335 -34.08 16.45 -51.98
N LYS A 336 -32.98 15.89 -52.51
CA LYS A 336 -31.97 15.18 -51.70
C LYS A 336 -31.37 16.05 -50.60
N MET A 337 -31.15 17.34 -50.87
CA MET A 337 -30.73 18.32 -49.86
C MET A 337 -31.81 18.52 -48.79
N GLY A 338 -33.08 18.55 -49.17
CA GLY A 338 -34.20 18.51 -48.22
C GLY A 338 -34.25 17.23 -47.38
N ASP A 339 -33.95 16.07 -47.97
CA ASP A 339 -33.88 14.79 -47.26
C ASP A 339 -32.72 14.78 -46.24
N VAL A 340 -31.53 15.27 -46.63
CA VAL A 340 -30.37 15.43 -45.72
C VAL A 340 -30.67 16.44 -44.62
N ILE A 341 -31.29 17.59 -44.93
CA ILE A 341 -31.74 18.56 -43.93
C ILE A 341 -32.77 17.94 -42.97
N GLY A 342 -33.64 17.05 -43.44
CA GLY A 342 -34.57 16.29 -42.60
C GLY A 342 -33.86 15.32 -41.65
N VAL A 343 -32.84 14.58 -42.13
CA VAL A 343 -32.02 13.69 -41.30
C VAL A 343 -31.23 14.48 -40.25
N LEU A 344 -30.61 15.60 -40.64
CA LEU A 344 -29.89 16.49 -39.72
C LEU A 344 -30.83 17.16 -38.70
N GLY A 345 -32.04 17.53 -39.12
CA GLY A 345 -33.10 18.04 -38.24
C GLY A 345 -33.51 17.01 -37.19
N GLY A 346 -33.76 15.75 -37.59
CA GLY A 346 -34.09 14.67 -36.65
C GLY A 346 -32.96 14.32 -35.66
N ILE A 347 -31.70 14.50 -36.06
CA ILE A 347 -30.54 14.35 -35.15
C ILE A 347 -30.47 15.54 -34.17
N LEU A 348 -30.76 16.76 -34.64
CA LEU A 348 -30.80 17.96 -33.80
C LEU A 348 -31.96 17.92 -32.78
N ASP A 349 -33.13 17.43 -33.18
CA ASP A 349 -34.27 17.21 -32.28
C ASP A 349 -33.93 16.19 -31.19
N GLN A 350 -33.30 15.06 -31.53
CA GLN A 350 -32.87 14.04 -30.56
C GLN A 350 -31.78 14.55 -29.59
N ALA A 351 -30.87 15.41 -30.06
CA ALA A 351 -29.90 16.10 -29.20
C ALA A 351 -30.61 17.06 -28.22
N GLN A 352 -31.57 17.84 -28.74
CA GLN A 352 -32.32 18.83 -27.96
C GLN A 352 -33.23 18.18 -26.91
N GLU A 353 -33.90 17.06 -27.23
CA GLU A 353 -34.72 16.28 -26.28
C GLU A 353 -33.89 15.74 -25.10
N ARG A 354 -32.62 15.40 -25.33
CA ARG A 354 -31.70 14.91 -24.30
C ARG A 354 -30.98 16.02 -23.53
N GLY A 355 -31.24 17.28 -23.88
CA GLY A 355 -30.59 18.46 -23.30
C GLY A 355 -29.11 18.59 -23.68
N TRP A 356 -28.70 17.97 -24.79
CA TRP A 356 -27.32 17.99 -25.26
C TRP A 356 -27.12 19.21 -26.17
N ASN A 357 -26.36 20.19 -25.68
CA ASN A 357 -25.83 21.27 -26.53
C ASN A 357 -24.72 20.68 -27.42
N LEU A 358 -25.11 20.31 -28.64
CA LEU A 358 -24.24 19.75 -29.69
C LEU A 358 -23.71 20.86 -30.62
#